data_AF-A0AAX0XKA4-F1
#
_entry.id   AF-A0AAX0XKA4-F1
#
_cell.length_a   1.000
_cell.length_b   1.000
_cell.length_c   1.000
_cell.angle_alpha   90.00
_cell.angle_beta   90.00
_cell.angle_gamma   90.00
#
_symmetry.space_group_name_H-M   'P 1'
#
loop_
_entity.id
_entity.type
_entity.pdbx_description
1 polymer ?
#
loop_
_entity_poly.entity_id
_entity_poly.type
_entity_poly.pdbx_seq_one_letter_code
_entity_poly.pdbx_strand_id
1 'polypeptide(L)' 'MAILEILTLPDPRLSKKARPVTEVDAIQPLIEDMLETMYHSPDGVGLASTQVGAYSGEVEQPFRPT' A
#
# COMPACT_ATOMS: atom_id res chain seq x y z
N MET A 1 -4.71 -10.29 -5.59
CA MET A 1 -4.83 -9.45 -6.80
C MET A 1 -6.04 -8.55 -6.68
N ALA A 2 -5.81 -7.36 -6.14
CA ALA A 2 -6.77 -6.27 -6.01
C ALA A 2 -6.08 -4.94 -6.36
N ILE A 3 -6.83 -3.99 -6.91
CA ILE A 3 -6.35 -2.61 -7.11
C ILE A 3 -6.58 -1.85 -5.82
N LEU A 4 -5.50 -1.31 -5.26
CA LEU A 4 -5.50 -0.57 -4.00
C LEU A 4 -5.81 0.91 -4.27
N GLU A 5 -6.49 1.59 -3.33
CA GLU A 5 -6.68 3.04 -3.40
C GLU A 5 -5.35 3.77 -3.13
N ILE A 6 -4.96 4.67 -4.05
CA ILE A 6 -3.79 5.53 -3.88
C ILE A 6 -4.21 6.83 -3.19
N LEU A 7 -3.69 7.03 -1.99
CA LEU A 7 -3.87 8.25 -1.20
C LEU A 7 -3.16 9.44 -1.87
N THR A 8 -3.86 10.57 -1.92
CA THR A 8 -3.34 11.84 -2.44
C THR A 8 -3.24 12.89 -1.35
N LEU A 9 -2.36 13.88 -1.52
CA LEU A 9 -2.32 15.03 -0.60
C LEU A 9 -3.67 15.76 -0.58
N PRO A 10 -4.13 16.24 0.59
CA PRO A 10 -3.40 16.40 1.85
C PRO A 10 -3.65 15.29 2.90
N ASP A 11 -3.78 14.02 2.51
CA ASP A 11 -4.08 12.94 3.47
C ASP A 11 -2.99 12.79 4.57
N PRO A 12 -3.33 12.93 5.87
CA PRO A 12 -2.36 12.86 6.97
C PRO A 12 -1.69 11.49 7.09
N ARG A 13 -2.32 10.43 6.56
CA ARG A 13 -1.75 9.07 6.50
C ARG A 13 -0.44 9.06 5.71
N LEU A 14 -0.32 9.87 4.66
CA LEU A 14 0.93 9.97 3.88
C LEU A 14 2.14 10.45 4.71
N SER A 15 1.90 11.11 5.84
CA SER A 15 2.95 11.59 6.76
C SER A 15 3.35 10.57 7.83
N LYS A 16 2.62 9.45 7.96
CA LYS A 16 2.95 8.40 8.95
C LYS A 16 4.18 7.61 8.51
N LYS A 17 5.11 7.39 9.43
CA LYS A 17 6.31 6.58 9.18
C LYS A 17 5.95 5.09 9.17
N ALA A 18 6.32 4.38 8.10
CA ALA A 18 6.20 2.93 8.04
C ALA A 18 7.15 2.26 9.07
N ARG A 19 6.75 1.10 9.60
CA ARG A 19 7.62 0.29 10.46
C ARG A 19 8.51 -0.61 9.56
N PRO A 20 9.56 -1.23 10.10
CA PRO A 20 10.29 -2.26 9.37
C PRO A 20 9.44 -3.52 9.19
N VAL A 21 9.57 -4.18 8.04
CA VAL A 21 9.00 -5.51 7.82
C VAL A 21 9.93 -6.54 8.45
N THR A 22 9.39 -7.39 9.31
CA THR A 22 10.15 -8.47 9.97
C THR A 22 9.97 -9.83 9.28
N GLU A 23 8.82 -10.04 8.62
CA GLU A 23 8.46 -11.28 7.94
C GLU A 23 8.00 -10.95 6.51
N VAL A 24 8.84 -11.24 5.51
CA VAL A 24 8.55 -10.88 4.11
C VAL A 24 7.44 -11.75 3.52
N ASP A 25 7.42 -13.03 3.87
CA ASP A 25 6.40 -13.98 3.38
C ASP A 25 4.98 -13.54 3.76
N ALA A 26 4.82 -12.89 4.92
CA ALA A 26 3.54 -12.39 5.40
C ALA A 26 2.99 -11.20 4.58
N ILE A 27 3.85 -10.50 3.84
CA ILE A 27 3.46 -9.34 3.03
C ILE A 27 3.44 -9.63 1.52
N GLN A 28 3.72 -10.87 1.11
CA GLN A 28 3.71 -11.26 -0.30
C GLN A 28 2.41 -10.87 -1.04
N PRO A 29 1.20 -11.06 -0.46
CA PRO A 29 -0.04 -10.64 -1.12
C PRO A 29 -0.16 -9.12 -1.28
N LEU A 30 0.34 -8.35 -0.31
CA LEU A 30 0.37 -6.89 -0.38
C LEU A 30 1.28 -6.41 -1.51
N ILE A 31 2.44 -7.05 -1.68
CA ILE A 31 3.37 -6.74 -2.77
C ILE A 31 2.69 -6.97 -4.12
N GLU A 32 1.99 -8.09 -4.29
CA GLU A 32 1.25 -8.40 -5.52
C GLU A 32 0.18 -7.35 -5.82
N ASP A 33 -0.62 -6.97 -4.83
CA ASP A 33 -1.67 -5.96 -5.02
C ASP A 33 -1.08 -4.55 -5.29
N MET A 34 0.06 -4.21 -4.67
CA MET A 34 0.77 -2.95 -4.94
C MET A 34 1.35 -2.91 -6.36
N LEU A 35 1.91 -4.01 -6.84
CA LEU A 35 2.41 -4.10 -8.22
C LEU A 35 1.27 -3.94 -9.22
N GLU A 36 0.15 -4.62 -8.98
CA GLU A 36 -1.04 -4.52 -9.82
C GLU A 36 -1.57 -3.08 -9.89
N THR A 37 -1.64 -2.41 -8.74
CA THR A 37 -2.08 -1.02 -8.61
C THR A 37 -1.14 -0.05 -9.34
N MET A 38 0.17 -0.29 -9.25
CA MET A 38 1.17 0.52 -9.94
C MET A 38 1.03 0.40 -11.45
N TYR A 39 0.87 -0.81 -11.99
CA TYR A 39 0.70 -1.02 -13.43
C TYR A 39 -0.62 -0.48 -13.98
N HIS A 40 -1.68 -0.45 -13.16
CA HIS A 40 -2.95 0.17 -13.52
C HIS A 40 -2.92 1.70 -13.48
N SER A 41 -1.93 2.30 -12.81
CA SER A 41 -1.82 3.75 -12.70
C SER A 41 -1.15 4.32 -13.96
N PRO A 42 -1.73 5.36 -14.59
CA PRO A 42 -1.28 5.84 -15.91
C PRO A 42 0.17 6.34 -15.94
N ASP A 43 0.67 6.87 -14.82
CA ASP A 43 2.02 7.45 -14.70
C ASP A 43 2.88 6.74 -13.62
N GLY A 44 2.45 5.57 -13.16
CA GLY A 44 3.04 4.88 -12.02
C GLY A 44 4.38 4.21 -12.33
N VAL A 45 5.50 4.82 -11.92
CA VAL A 45 6.85 4.20 -12.01
C VAL A 45 7.27 3.55 -10.68
N GLY A 46 6.61 3.91 -9.58
CA GLY A 46 6.84 3.33 -8.26
C GLY A 46 5.68 3.61 -7.31
N LEU A 47 5.45 2.71 -6.37
CA LEU A 47 4.39 2.81 -5.36
C LEU A 47 4.93 2.42 -3.98
N ALA A 48 4.76 3.30 -2.99
CA ALA A 48 5.15 3.05 -1.61
C ALA A 48 3.95 2.53 -0.79
N SER A 49 4.21 1.67 0.21
CA SER A 49 3.14 1.07 1.03
C SER A 49 2.30 2.11 1.77
N THR A 50 2.91 3.24 2.15
CA THR A 50 2.22 4.37 2.79
C THR A 50 1.17 5.02 1.88
N GLN A 51 1.37 4.99 0.56
CA GLN A 51 0.43 5.54 -0.41
C GLN A 51 -0.84 4.71 -0.53
N VAL A 52 -0.83 3.47 -0.06
CA VAL A 52 -2.01 2.59 -0.03
C VAL A 52 -2.49 2.35 1.41
N GLY A 53 -2.04 3.19 2.36
CA GLY A 53 -2.40 3.09 3.77
C GLY A 53 -1.85 1.86 4.49
N ALA A 54 -0.85 1.17 3.93
CA ALA A 54 -0.23 0.00 4.52
C ALA A 54 1.02 0.40 5.35
N TYR A 55 0.89 0.29 6.67
CA TYR A 55 1.97 0.43 7.63
C TYR A 55 2.27 -0.95 8.19
N SER A 56 3.42 -1.50 7.84
CA SER A 56 3.91 -2.82 8.30
C SER A 56 3.55 -3.12 9.77
N GLY A 57 2.72 -4.16 9.95
CA GLY A 57 2.29 -4.72 11.24
C GLY A 57 0.90 -4.30 11.72
N GLU A 58 0.36 -3.17 11.24
CA GLU A 58 -0.99 -2.71 11.57
C GLU A 58 -1.64 -2.21 10.29
N VAL A 59 -2.39 -3.10 9.62
CA VAL A 59 -3.39 -2.64 8.66
C VAL A 59 -4.48 -2.00 9.50
N GLU A 60 -4.41 -0.69 9.70
CA GLU A 60 -5.32 0.06 10.58
C GLU A 60 -6.80 -0.09 10.12
N GLN A 61 -7.00 -0.53 8.87
CA GLN A 61 -8.27 -1.03 8.37
C GLN A 61 -8.07 -2.34 7.60
N PRO A 62 -8.98 -3.33 7.68
CA PRO A 62 -8.94 -4.45 6.76
C PRO A 62 -8.96 -3.89 5.34
N PHE A 63 -7.91 -4.18 4.56
CA PHE A 63 -7.81 -3.73 3.18
C PHE A 63 -8.94 -4.41 2.39
N ARG A 64 -10.10 -3.75 2.32
CA ARG A 64 -11.26 -4.20 1.57
C ARG A 64 -11.35 -3.34 0.31
N PRO A 65 -11.03 -3.89 -0.86
CA PRO A 65 -11.42 -3.23 -2.10
C PRO A 65 -12.95 -3.14 -2.13
N THR A 66 -13.49 -1.97 -2.47
CA THR A 66 -14.88 -1.82 -2.88
C THR A 66 -15.11 -2.44 -4.25
#